data_AF-A0A4U1DBQ5-F1
#
_entry.id   AF-A0A4U1DBQ5-F1
#
_cell.length_a   1.000
_cell.length_b   1.000
_cell.length_c   1.000
_cell.angle_alpha   90.00
_cell.angle_beta   90.00
_cell.angle_gamma   90.00
#
_symmetry.space_group_name_H-M   'P 1'
#
loop_
_entity.id
_entity.type
_entity.pdbx_description
1 polymer ?
#
loop_
_entity_poly.entity_id
_entity_poly.type
_entity_poly.pdbx_seq_one_letter_code
_entity_poly.pdbx_strand_id
1 'polypeptide(L)'
;MTVNMKPTKEQVSDWIENFVPKIDLFFVEEDTLAMFAEHLSEVLVVPRKEFFEHSSYNQIQLVNSFMYWNISDKVKYVIVAQPDWISKISVLSKREILFNQYKVGRGLIFPMSLFPFSSSLPEDYIFEEKGEKFLIIQSNIWN
;
A
#
# COMPACT_ATOMS: atom_id res chain seq x y z
N MET A 1 6.13 35.17 -24.23
CA MET A 1 4.85 34.42 -24.16
C MET A 1 4.80 33.72 -22.83
N THR A 2 3.79 34.00 -22.02
CA THR A 2 3.59 33.31 -20.74
C THR A 2 2.54 32.23 -20.96
N VAL A 3 2.96 30.97 -21.02
CA VAL A 3 2.03 29.84 -21.16
C VAL A 3 1.54 29.50 -19.75
N ASN A 4 0.24 29.64 -19.52
CA ASN A 4 -0.38 29.30 -18.25
C ASN A 4 -0.86 27.84 -18.33
N MET A 5 -0.01 26.91 -17.89
CA MET A 5 -0.35 25.49 -17.80
C MET A 5 -0.97 25.20 -16.43
N LYS A 6 -2.27 24.89 -16.40
CA LYS A 6 -2.96 24.38 -15.22
C LYS A 6 -3.70 23.10 -15.60
N PRO A 7 -3.78 22.10 -14.71
CA PRO A 7 -4.56 20.91 -14.99
C PRO A 7 -6.05 21.28 -15.10
N THR A 8 -6.77 20.57 -15.95
CA THR A 8 -8.23 20.68 -16.03
C THR A 8 -8.86 20.00 -14.82
N LYS A 9 -10.16 20.25 -14.59
CA LYS A 9 -10.88 19.60 -13.49
C LYS A 9 -10.94 18.08 -13.69
N GLU A 10 -11.11 17.66 -14.94
CA GLU A 10 -11.13 16.26 -15.33
C GLU A 10 -9.78 15.59 -15.01
N GLN A 11 -8.66 16.23 -15.38
CA GLN A 11 -7.32 15.71 -15.06
C GLN A 11 -7.09 15.57 -13.56
N VAL A 12 -7.53 16.56 -12.76
CA VAL A 12 -7.43 16.47 -11.30
C VAL A 12 -8.31 15.34 -10.75
N SER A 13 -9.53 15.19 -11.27
CA SER A 13 -10.45 14.11 -10.89
C SER A 13 -9.85 12.74 -11.18
N ASP A 14 -9.28 12.57 -12.37
CA ASP A 14 -8.64 11.32 -12.79
C ASP A 14 -7.44 11.00 -11.89
N TRP A 15 -6.66 12.00 -11.47
CA TRP A 15 -5.55 11.80 -10.54
C TRP A 15 -6.03 11.39 -9.14
N ILE A 16 -7.13 11.95 -8.66
CA ILE A 16 -7.72 11.57 -7.36
C ILE A 16 -8.22 10.12 -7.41
N GLU A 17 -8.96 9.74 -8.46
CA GLU A 17 -9.48 8.38 -8.61
C GLU A 17 -8.37 7.33 -8.68
N ASN A 18 -7.25 7.65 -9.35
CA ASN A 18 -6.16 6.71 -9.59
C ASN A 18 -4.98 6.86 -8.63
N PHE A 19 -5.11 7.70 -7.59
CA PHE A 19 -4.05 7.96 -6.61
C PHE A 19 -3.63 6.67 -5.88
N VAL A 20 -4.62 5.92 -5.40
CA VAL A 20 -4.43 4.59 -4.80
C VAL A 20 -4.61 3.53 -5.88
N PRO A 21 -3.61 2.68 -6.13
CA PRO A 21 -3.73 1.59 -7.10
C PRO A 21 -4.86 0.62 -6.77
N LYS A 22 -5.52 0.06 -7.78
CA LYS A 22 -6.61 -0.93 -7.63
C LYS A 22 -6.14 -2.35 -7.28
N ILE A 23 -4.87 -2.48 -6.92
CA ILE A 23 -4.22 -3.72 -6.53
C ILE A 23 -3.47 -3.46 -5.24
N ASP A 24 -3.60 -4.36 -4.28
CA ASP A 24 -2.91 -4.24 -3.01
C ASP A 24 -1.59 -5.01 -3.10
N LEU A 25 -0.50 -4.34 -2.72
CA LEU A 25 0.83 -4.90 -2.67
C LEU A 25 1.35 -4.86 -1.23
N PHE A 26 1.70 -6.04 -0.71
CA PHE A 26 2.30 -6.17 0.62
C PHE A 26 3.74 -6.68 0.47
N PHE A 27 4.68 -5.84 0.84
CA PHE A 27 6.11 -6.15 0.83
C PHE A 27 6.46 -6.83 2.14
N VAL A 28 6.99 -8.05 2.09
CA VAL A 28 7.19 -8.88 3.29
C VAL A 28 8.58 -9.52 3.32
N GLU A 29 9.09 -9.67 4.54
CA GLU A 29 10.25 -10.52 4.86
C GLU A 29 9.80 -11.99 4.90
N GLU A 30 10.73 -12.93 4.88
CA GLU A 30 10.44 -14.37 4.85
C GLU A 30 9.69 -14.84 6.10
N ASP A 31 10.11 -14.39 7.29
CA ASP A 31 9.45 -14.71 8.56
C ASP A 31 8.02 -14.17 8.60
N THR A 32 7.81 -12.94 8.12
CA THR A 32 6.48 -12.35 8.02
C THR A 32 5.61 -13.17 7.06
N LEU A 33 6.12 -13.57 5.89
CA LEU A 33 5.37 -14.38 4.92
C LEU A 33 4.90 -15.70 5.54
N ALA A 34 5.75 -16.37 6.31
CA ALA A 34 5.42 -17.63 6.99
C ALA A 34 4.24 -17.50 7.96
N MET A 35 4.05 -16.34 8.59
CA MET A 35 2.90 -16.08 9.47
C MET A 35 1.56 -16.05 8.73
N PHE A 36 1.57 -15.83 7.41
CA PHE A 36 0.37 -15.76 6.58
C PHE A 36 0.12 -17.03 5.77
N ALA A 37 0.84 -18.13 6.02
CA ALA A 37 0.80 -19.37 5.22
C ALA A 37 -0.62 -19.86 4.89
N GLU A 38 -1.55 -19.79 5.86
CA GLU A 38 -2.96 -20.20 5.70
C GLU A 38 -3.77 -19.32 4.73
N HIS A 39 -3.30 -18.10 4.45
CA HIS A 39 -3.96 -17.14 3.58
C HIS A 39 -3.28 -17.00 2.20
N LEU A 40 -2.14 -17.66 1.98
CA LEU A 40 -1.35 -17.50 0.75
C LEU A 40 -1.99 -18.16 -0.47
N SER A 41 -2.92 -19.10 -0.30
CA SER A 41 -3.61 -19.77 -1.41
C SER A 41 -4.54 -18.84 -2.21
N GLU A 42 -4.91 -17.69 -1.64
CA GLU A 42 -5.83 -16.72 -2.26
C GLU A 42 -5.12 -15.55 -2.96
N VAL A 43 -3.79 -15.53 -2.92
CA VAL A 43 -2.95 -14.42 -3.40
C VAL A 43 -1.80 -14.93 -4.24
N LEU A 44 -1.20 -14.03 -5.02
CA LEU A 44 0.03 -14.32 -5.72
C LEU A 44 1.21 -13.86 -4.87
N VAL A 45 2.10 -14.79 -4.51
CA VAL A 45 3.35 -14.47 -3.82
C VAL A 45 4.48 -14.44 -4.84
N VAL A 46 5.08 -13.28 -5.04
CA VAL A 46 6.13 -13.06 -6.04
C VAL A 46 7.46 -12.80 -5.33
N PRO A 47 8.56 -13.51 -5.67
CA PRO A 47 9.89 -13.16 -5.18
C PRO A 47 10.27 -11.73 -5.56
N ARG A 48 10.95 -10.99 -4.68
CA ARG A 48 11.34 -9.58 -4.90
C ARG A 48 11.99 -9.35 -6.27
N LYS A 49 12.92 -10.22 -6.64
CA LYS A 49 13.66 -10.09 -7.90
C LYS A 49 12.71 -10.20 -9.10
N GLU A 50 11.87 -11.21 -9.13
CA GLU A 50 10.90 -11.43 -10.21
C GLU A 50 9.88 -10.28 -10.27
N PHE A 51 9.43 -9.80 -9.11
CA PHE A 51 8.50 -8.68 -9.01
C PHE A 51 9.04 -7.42 -9.70
N PHE A 52 10.29 -7.05 -9.43
CA PHE A 52 10.94 -5.89 -10.04
C PHE A 52 11.46 -6.11 -11.46
N GLU A 53 11.45 -7.34 -11.98
CA GLU A 53 11.77 -7.63 -13.39
C GLU A 53 10.51 -7.69 -14.25
N HIS A 54 9.34 -7.93 -13.65
CA HIS A 54 8.09 -8.10 -14.37
C HIS A 54 7.46 -6.75 -14.79
N SER A 55 7.18 -6.61 -16.09
CA SER A 55 6.68 -5.35 -16.68
C SER A 55 5.35 -4.87 -16.08
N SER A 56 4.44 -5.78 -15.73
CA SER A 56 3.15 -5.42 -15.10
C SER A 56 3.30 -4.71 -13.75
N TYR A 57 4.40 -4.94 -13.02
CA TYR A 57 4.63 -4.33 -11.70
C TYR A 57 5.52 -3.08 -11.78
N ASN A 58 6.23 -2.88 -12.89
CA ASN A 58 7.09 -1.71 -13.12
C ASN A 58 6.40 -0.54 -13.84
N GLN A 59 5.07 -0.53 -13.88
CA GLN A 59 4.34 0.61 -14.40
C GLN A 59 4.56 1.84 -13.53
N ILE A 60 4.73 3.02 -14.14
CA ILE A 60 5.08 4.27 -13.44
C ILE A 60 4.11 4.60 -12.28
N GLN A 61 2.83 4.27 -12.44
CA GLN A 61 1.82 4.45 -11.40
C GLN A 61 2.16 3.61 -10.16
N LEU A 62 2.43 2.31 -10.33
CA LEU A 62 2.80 1.44 -9.23
C LEU A 62 4.14 1.83 -8.63
N VAL A 63 5.14 2.17 -9.44
CA VAL A 63 6.46 2.60 -8.96
C VAL A 63 6.34 3.84 -8.07
N ASN A 64 5.52 4.82 -8.47
CA ASN A 64 5.35 6.08 -7.77
C ASN A 64 4.45 5.97 -6.54
N SER A 65 3.23 5.42 -6.68
CA SER A 65 2.35 5.16 -5.54
C SER A 65 3.09 4.32 -4.51
N PHE A 66 3.73 3.27 -5.04
CA PHE A 66 4.76 2.34 -4.56
C PHE A 66 6.04 2.83 -3.92
N MET A 67 6.46 4.09 -4.07
CA MET A 67 7.70 4.50 -3.43
C MET A 67 8.93 3.62 -3.75
N TYR A 68 9.01 2.89 -4.88
CA TYR A 68 9.80 1.63 -4.95
C TYR A 68 11.27 1.76 -4.56
N TRP A 69 11.86 2.93 -4.82
CA TRP A 69 13.25 3.25 -4.47
C TRP A 69 13.54 3.30 -2.95
N ASN A 70 12.50 3.30 -2.10
CA ASN A 70 12.63 3.34 -0.63
C ASN A 70 12.37 1.98 0.05
N ILE A 71 12.02 0.94 -0.71
CA ILE A 71 11.66 -0.36 -0.13
C ILE A 71 12.90 -1.04 0.45
N SER A 72 12.83 -1.38 1.74
CA SER A 72 13.87 -2.12 2.46
C SER A 72 14.38 -3.35 1.68
N ASP A 73 15.70 -3.55 1.67
CA ASP A 73 16.35 -4.73 1.07
C ASP A 73 16.10 -6.04 1.84
N LYS A 74 15.51 -5.93 3.04
CA LYS A 74 15.07 -7.09 3.81
C LYS A 74 13.86 -7.78 3.19
N VAL A 75 13.04 -7.05 2.44
CA VAL A 75 11.88 -7.61 1.72
C VAL A 75 12.37 -8.71 0.79
N LYS A 76 11.77 -9.90 0.88
CA LYS A 76 12.09 -11.05 0.03
C LYS A 76 10.96 -11.41 -0.92
N TYR A 77 9.73 -11.07 -0.54
CA TYR A 77 8.54 -11.39 -1.31
C TYR A 77 7.58 -10.20 -1.37
N VAL A 78 6.75 -10.18 -2.40
CA VAL A 78 5.63 -9.27 -2.56
C VAL A 78 4.37 -10.11 -2.69
N ILE A 79 3.43 -9.92 -1.77
CA ILE A 79 2.09 -10.48 -1.88
C ILE A 79 1.29 -9.52 -2.75
N VAL A 80 0.78 -10.05 -3.86
CA VAL A 80 -0.08 -9.36 -4.81
C VAL A 80 -1.50 -9.87 -4.58
N ALA A 81 -2.35 -8.99 -4.04
CA ALA A 81 -3.68 -9.35 -3.59
C ALA A 81 -4.76 -8.49 -4.25
N GLN A 82 -5.97 -9.06 -4.35
CA GLN A 82 -7.16 -8.28 -4.67
C GLN A 82 -7.54 -7.38 -3.48
N PRO A 83 -8.11 -6.18 -3.71
CA PRO A 83 -8.44 -5.22 -2.65
C PRO A 83 -9.30 -5.76 -1.50
N ASP A 84 -10.11 -6.80 -1.76
CA ASP A 84 -11.00 -7.40 -0.78
C ASP A 84 -10.31 -8.47 0.09
N TRP A 85 -9.11 -8.93 -0.28
CA TRP A 85 -8.39 -9.98 0.46
C TRP A 85 -8.06 -9.57 1.90
N ILE A 86 -7.57 -8.35 2.09
CA ILE A 86 -7.21 -7.86 3.44
C ILE A 86 -8.42 -7.77 4.38
N SER A 87 -9.63 -7.64 3.83
CA SER A 87 -10.87 -7.66 4.61
C SER A 87 -11.28 -9.06 5.06
N LYS A 88 -10.74 -10.12 4.46
CA LYS A 88 -11.06 -11.53 4.75
C LYS A 88 -10.18 -12.15 5.83
N ILE A 89 -9.00 -11.59 6.07
CA ILE A 89 -8.08 -12.06 7.12
C ILE A 89 -8.47 -11.51 8.50
N SER A 90 -8.00 -12.15 9.57
CA SER A 90 -8.29 -11.72 10.94
C SER A 90 -7.80 -10.29 11.20
N VAL A 91 -8.46 -9.57 12.13
CA VAL A 91 -8.05 -8.20 12.52
C VAL A 91 -6.59 -8.16 12.98
N LEU A 92 -6.14 -9.18 13.72
CA LEU A 92 -4.74 -9.28 14.17
C LEU A 92 -3.78 -9.43 12.98
N SER A 93 -4.07 -10.36 12.07
CA SER A 93 -3.29 -10.59 10.85
C SER A 93 -3.26 -9.34 9.96
N LYS A 94 -4.39 -8.65 9.82
CA LYS A 94 -4.52 -7.37 9.11
C LYS A 94 -3.60 -6.30 9.72
N ARG A 95 -3.67 -6.11 11.03
CA ARG A 95 -2.82 -5.12 11.71
C ARG A 95 -1.33 -5.47 11.55
N GLU A 96 -0.97 -6.74 11.65
CA GLU A 96 0.41 -7.19 11.48
C GLU A 96 0.93 -6.93 10.07
N ILE A 97 0.20 -7.32 9.02
CA ILE A 97 0.68 -7.12 7.64
C ILE A 97 0.76 -5.65 7.26
N LEU A 98 -0.17 -4.83 7.75
CA LEU A 98 -0.16 -3.38 7.56
C LEU A 98 1.02 -2.75 8.30
N PHE A 99 1.20 -3.05 9.57
CA PHE A 99 2.33 -2.51 10.35
C PHE A 99 3.68 -2.98 9.80
N ASN A 100 3.76 -4.18 9.24
CA ASN A 100 4.93 -4.64 8.50
C ASN A 100 5.27 -3.71 7.32
N GLN A 101 4.28 -3.16 6.62
CA GLN A 101 4.53 -2.19 5.54
C GLN A 101 5.31 -0.98 6.08
N TYR A 102 4.90 -0.45 7.23
CA TYR A 102 5.63 0.62 7.92
C TYR A 102 7.07 0.20 8.26
N LYS A 103 7.27 -0.99 8.82
CA LYS A 103 8.62 -1.51 9.18
C LYS A 103 9.55 -1.61 7.97
N VAL A 104 9.04 -2.04 6.81
CA VAL A 104 9.83 -2.17 5.58
C VAL A 104 9.94 -0.85 4.79
N GLY A 105 9.44 0.25 5.37
CA GLY A 105 9.54 1.61 4.82
C GLY A 105 8.60 1.86 3.64
N ARG A 106 7.49 1.12 3.55
CA ARG A 106 6.66 1.09 2.35
C ARG A 106 5.16 0.95 2.66
N GLY A 107 4.34 1.09 1.64
CA GLY A 107 2.88 1.10 1.70
C GLY A 107 2.38 2.51 1.41
N LEU A 108 1.06 2.65 1.37
CA LEU A 108 0.42 3.96 1.24
C LEU A 108 0.26 4.55 2.64
N ILE A 109 1.40 4.93 3.22
CA ILE A 109 1.51 5.43 4.60
C ILE A 109 1.44 6.95 4.58
N PHE A 110 0.51 7.50 5.35
CA PHE A 110 0.30 8.93 5.42
C PHE A 110 0.20 9.43 6.86
N PRO A 111 0.77 10.60 7.18
CA PRO A 111 0.54 11.25 8.46
C PRO A 111 -0.95 11.50 8.68
N MET A 112 -1.45 11.22 9.89
CA MET A 112 -2.85 11.50 10.23
C MET A 112 -3.22 12.98 10.11
N SER A 113 -2.23 13.89 10.18
CA SER A 113 -2.43 15.33 10.00
C SER A 113 -2.96 15.70 8.61
N LEU A 114 -2.80 14.83 7.60
CA LEU A 114 -3.39 15.02 6.27
C LEU A 114 -4.88 14.69 6.22
N PHE A 115 -5.43 14.03 7.25
CA PHE A 115 -6.82 13.58 7.33
C PHE A 115 -7.54 14.25 8.51
N PRO A 116 -7.91 15.54 8.39
CA PRO A 116 -8.60 16.26 9.48
C PRO A 116 -9.97 15.68 9.82
N PHE A 117 -10.55 14.82 8.97
CA PHE A 117 -11.86 14.17 9.15
C PHE A 117 -11.76 12.74 9.71
N SER A 118 -10.91 12.53 10.71
CA SER A 118 -10.55 11.21 11.24
C SER A 118 -11.71 10.32 11.75
N SER A 119 -12.92 10.85 11.96
CA SER A 119 -14.05 10.11 12.55
C SER A 119 -14.68 9.05 11.65
N SER A 120 -14.33 8.99 10.36
CA SER A 120 -14.84 7.98 9.41
C SER A 120 -13.82 6.90 9.04
N LEU A 121 -12.58 6.97 9.54
CA LEU A 121 -11.53 6.01 9.18
C LEU A 121 -11.55 4.80 10.13
N PRO A 122 -11.43 3.55 9.63
CA PRO A 122 -11.43 2.39 10.50
C PRO A 122 -10.15 2.32 11.33
N GLU A 123 -10.28 2.06 12.64
CA GLU A 123 -9.16 2.01 13.59
C GLU A 123 -8.11 0.94 13.23
N ASP A 124 -8.51 -0.12 12.52
CA ASP A 124 -7.66 -1.18 12.02
C ASP A 124 -6.50 -0.70 11.12
N TYR A 125 -6.66 0.46 10.48
CA TYR A 125 -5.67 1.04 9.55
C TYR A 125 -4.84 2.16 10.18
N ILE A 126 -5.14 2.49 11.44
CA ILE A 126 -4.51 3.57 12.19
C ILE A 126 -3.47 2.98 13.14
N PHE A 127 -2.28 3.56 13.10
CA PHE A 127 -1.12 3.13 13.86
C PHE A 127 -0.41 4.32 14.50
N GLU A 128 0.33 4.05 15.56
CA GLU A 128 1.16 5.02 16.26
C GLU A 128 2.52 4.39 16.55
N GLU A 129 3.59 5.09 16.17
CA GLU A 129 4.97 4.66 16.39
C GLU A 129 5.82 5.90 16.67
N LYS A 130 6.68 5.86 17.69
CA LYS A 130 7.53 7.00 18.11
C LYS A 130 6.77 8.32 18.37
N GLY A 131 5.50 8.23 18.77
CA GLY A 131 4.64 9.39 19.05
C GLY A 131 4.04 10.04 17.80
N GLU A 132 4.21 9.45 16.61
CA GLU A 132 3.56 9.88 15.38
C GLU A 132 2.44 8.93 15.00
N LYS A 133 1.26 9.50 14.73
CA LYS A 133 0.08 8.75 14.28
C LYS A 133 -0.02 8.77 12.76
N PHE A 134 -0.16 7.60 12.17
CA PHE A 134 -0.23 7.43 10.72
C PHE A 134 -1.34 6.46 10.31
N LEU A 135 -1.75 6.61 9.05
CA LEU A 135 -2.74 5.79 8.39
C LEU A 135 -2.04 4.98 7.30
N ILE A 136 -2.34 3.70 7.20
CA ILE A 136 -1.90 2.85 6.09
C ILE A 136 -3.11 2.58 5.22
N ILE A 137 -3.14 3.13 4.00
CA ILE A 137 -4.26 3.03 3.08
C ILE A 137 -4.11 1.77 2.21
N GLN A 138 -5.24 1.13 1.90
CA GLN A 138 -5.36 0.13 0.86
C GLN A 138 -6.52 0.50 -0.07
N SER A 139 -6.60 -0.16 -1.24
CA SER A 139 -7.58 0.20 -2.26
C SER A 139 -9.02 0.16 -1.75
N ASN A 140 -9.34 -0.76 -0.85
CA ASN A 140 -10.68 -0.92 -0.28
C ASN A 140 -11.17 0.26 0.59
N ILE A 141 -10.27 1.06 1.17
CA ILE A 141 -10.63 2.19 2.04
C ILE A 141 -10.44 3.57 1.38
N TRP A 142 -9.98 3.61 0.13
CA TRP A 142 -9.87 4.85 -0.65
C TRP A 142 -11.17 5.23 -1.39
N ASN A 143 -12.09 4.28 -1.57
CA ASN A 143 -13.37 4.48 -2.29
C ASN A 143 -14.38 5.34 -1.53
#